data_AF-A0A2J7QZ42-F1
#
_entry.id   AF-A0A2J7QZ42-F1
#
_cell.length_a   1.000
_cell.length_b   1.000
_cell.length_c   1.000
_cell.angle_alpha   90.00
_cell.angle_beta   90.00
_cell.angle_gamma   90.00
#
_symmetry.space_group_name_H-M   'P 1'
#
loop_
_entity.id
_entity.type
_entity.pdbx_description
1 polymer ?
#
loop_
_entity_poly.entity_id
_entity_poly.type
_entity_poly.pdbx_seq_one_letter_code
_entity_poly.pdbx_strand_id
1 'polypeptide(L)' 'MKRVAAKFVPRLLTAEQKQGRVEACCALKEESRNDQNFFSKTTEALSSISKDEFRQCFEKWNKRLDKCISVSGEYFEGD' A
#
# COMPACT_ATOMS: atom_id res chain seq x y z
N MET A 1 -10.85 20.26 0.63
CA MET A 1 -10.65 19.38 1.79
C MET A 1 -9.14 19.26 2.02
N LYS A 2 -8.57 19.96 3.01
CA LYS A 2 -7.11 19.94 3.27
C LYS A 2 -6.76 18.57 3.84
N ARG A 3 -5.88 17.82 3.16
CA ARG A 3 -5.56 16.44 3.52
C ARG A 3 -4.72 16.41 4.79
N VAL A 4 -5.27 15.75 5.79
CA VAL A 4 -4.80 15.71 7.18
C VAL A 4 -3.72 14.62 7.38
N ALA A 5 -3.44 13.78 6.37
CA ALA A 5 -2.61 12.60 6.54
C ALA A 5 -1.15 12.94 6.95
N ALA A 6 -0.48 13.86 6.27
CA ALA A 6 0.94 14.17 6.56
C ALA A 6 1.19 14.75 7.96
N LYS A 7 0.19 15.38 8.60
CA LYS A 7 0.33 15.95 9.95
C LYS A 7 0.00 14.96 11.08
N PHE A 8 -0.65 13.85 10.77
CA PHE A 8 -1.15 12.89 11.77
C PHE A 8 -0.43 11.54 11.72
N VAL A 9 0.56 11.37 10.84
CA VAL A 9 1.52 10.26 10.96
C VAL A 9 2.60 10.68 11.96
N PRO A 10 2.63 10.11 13.18
CA PRO A 10 3.64 10.48 14.17
C PRO A 10 5.02 10.09 13.63
N ARG A 11 5.96 11.03 13.61
CA ARG A 11 7.36 10.75 13.22
C ARG A 11 8.02 9.73 14.15
N LEU A 12 7.57 9.68 15.41
CA LEU A 12 7.97 8.71 16.41
C LEU A 12 6.72 8.06 16.98
N LEU A 13 6.67 6.73 16.91
CA LEU A 13 5.59 5.94 17.49
C LEU A 13 5.81 5.78 19.00
N THR A 14 4.72 5.83 19.77
CA THR A 14 4.74 5.46 21.19
C THR A 14 5.08 3.97 21.36
N ALA A 15 5.48 3.56 22.56
CA ALA A 15 5.72 2.15 22.85
C ALA A 15 4.49 1.28 22.56
N GLU A 16 3.30 1.74 22.97
CA GLU A 16 2.03 1.08 22.71
C GLU A 16 1.72 0.99 21.20
N GLN A 17 1.93 2.06 20.43
CA GLN A 17 1.74 2.03 18.98
C GLN A 17 2.70 1.05 18.29
N LYS A 18 3.95 0.97 18.75
CA LYS A 18 4.92 -0.03 18.25
C LYS A 18 4.46 -1.43 18.58
N GLN A 19 4.00 -1.66 19.81
CA GLN A 19 3.52 -2.96 20.25
C GLN A 19 2.29 -3.41 19.45
N GLY A 20 1.30 -2.54 19.26
CA GLY A 20 0.13 -2.84 18.44
C GLY A 20 0.47 -3.18 16.99
N ARG A 21 1.51 -2.54 16.41
CA ARG A 21 2.02 -2.92 15.09
C ARG A 21 2.64 -4.31 15.07
N VAL A 22 3.42 -4.67 16.09
CA VAL A 22 4.01 -6.01 16.22
C VAL A 22 2.91 -7.06 16.34
N GLU A 23 1.91 -6.81 17.19
CA GLU A 23 0.77 -7.72 17.39
C GLU A 23 -0.02 -7.93 16.10
N ALA A 24 -0.38 -6.85 15.39
CA ALA A 24 -1.09 -6.94 14.12
C ALA A 24 -0.28 -7.73 13.08
N CYS A 25 1.02 -7.46 12.96
CA CYS A 25 1.90 -8.20 12.05
C CYS A 25 2.01 -9.68 12.42
N CYS A 26 2.13 -10.01 13.72
CA CYS A 26 2.16 -11.39 14.20
C CYS A 26 0.84 -12.11 13.87
N ALA A 27 -0.30 -11.48 14.15
CA ALA A 27 -1.61 -12.06 13.85
C ALA A 27 -1.80 -12.35 12.36
N LEU A 28 -1.50 -11.38 11.49
CA LEU A 28 -1.58 -11.55 10.03
C LEU A 28 -0.64 -12.65 9.51
N LYS A 29 0.57 -12.73 10.08
CA LYS A 29 1.53 -13.78 9.73
C LYS A 29 1.07 -15.17 10.14
N GLU A 30 0.48 -15.31 11.32
CA GLU A 30 -0.07 -16.59 11.77
C GLU A 30 -1.33 -16.96 10.97
N GLU A 31 -2.19 -16.01 10.65
CA GLU A 31 -3.36 -16.24 9.78
C GLU A 31 -2.94 -16.77 8.40
N SER A 32 -1.99 -16.10 7.74
CA SER A 32 -1.46 -16.55 6.44
C SER A 32 -0.76 -17.92 6.48
N ARG A 33 -0.16 -18.30 7.62
CA ARG A 33 0.44 -19.63 7.82
C ARG A 33 -0.61 -20.72 8.02
N ASN A 34 -1.70 -20.39 8.70
CA ASN A 34 -2.73 -21.35 9.08
C ASN A 34 -3.80 -21.54 7.98
N ASP A 35 -3.94 -20.58 7.06
CA ASP A 35 -4.81 -20.73 5.89
C ASP A 35 -4.17 -21.67 4.85
N GLN A 36 -4.62 -22.93 4.84
CA GLN A 36 -4.20 -23.95 3.87
C GLN A 36 -4.41 -23.52 2.40
N ASN A 37 -5.32 -22.59 2.14
CA ASN A 37 -5.64 -22.08 0.82
C ASN A 37 -4.99 -20.72 0.51
N PHE A 38 -4.12 -20.21 1.38
CA PHE A 38 -3.51 -18.88 1.23
C PHE A 38 -2.87 -18.67 -0.15
N PHE A 39 -2.04 -19.62 -0.59
CA PHE A 39 -1.37 -19.54 -1.89
C PHE A 39 -2.34 -19.68 -3.06
N SER A 40 -3.38 -20.52 -2.94
CA SER A 40 -4.41 -20.67 -3.97
C SER A 40 -5.18 -19.37 -4.16
N LYS A 41 -5.68 -18.78 -3.07
CA LYS A 41 -6.39 -17.50 -3.07
C LYS A 41 -5.51 -16.37 -3.62
N THR A 42 -4.23 -16.34 -3.24
CA THR A 42 -3.27 -15.35 -3.76
C THR A 42 -3.05 -15.53 -5.26
N THR A 43 -2.89 -16.77 -5.73
CA THR A 43 -2.71 -17.08 -7.15
C THR A 43 -3.94 -16.72 -7.97
N GLU A 44 -5.14 -17.02 -7.46
CA GLU A 44 -6.41 -16.66 -8.08
C GLU A 44 -6.56 -15.14 -8.19
N ALA A 45 -6.30 -14.41 -7.10
CA ALA A 45 -6.34 -12.95 -7.10
C ALA A 45 -5.36 -12.35 -8.11
N LEU A 46 -4.11 -12.84 -8.14
CA LEU A 46 -3.10 -12.37 -9.11
C LEU A 46 -3.47 -12.71 -10.56
N SER A 47 -4.05 -13.88 -10.80
CA SER A 47 -4.45 -14.34 -12.14
C SER A 47 -5.70 -13.63 -12.66
N SER A 48 -6.54 -13.10 -11.76
CA SER A 48 -7.72 -12.32 -12.11
C SER A 48 -7.39 -10.93 -12.65
N ILE A 49 -6.16 -10.44 -12.46
CA ILE A 49 -5.74 -9.12 -12.96
C ILE A 49 -5.61 -9.20 -14.48
N SER A 50 -6.46 -8.47 -15.19
CA SER A 50 -6.44 -8.42 -16.64
C SER A 50 -5.20 -7.67 -17.18
N LYS A 51 -4.85 -7.94 -18.45
CA LYS A 51 -3.77 -7.20 -19.13
C LYS A 51 -4.06 -5.70 -19.19
N ASP A 52 -5.33 -5.32 -19.33
CA ASP A 52 -5.74 -3.92 -19.39
C ASP A 52 -5.59 -3.22 -18.04
N GLU A 53 -5.91 -3.90 -16.93
CA GLU A 53 -5.67 -3.37 -15.57
C GLU A 53 -4.18 -3.16 -15.32
N PHE A 54 -3.34 -4.15 -15.67
CA PHE A 54 -1.88 -3.98 -15.58
C PHE A 54 -1.39 -2.80 -16.41
N ARG A 55 -1.87 -2.67 -17.66
CA ARG A 55 -1.52 -1.54 -18.53
C ARG A 55 -1.92 -0.20 -17.92
N GLN A 56 -3.15 -0.09 -17.41
CA GLN A 56 -3.65 1.13 -16.78
C GLN A 56 -2.83 1.50 -15.53
N CYS A 57 -2.38 0.50 -14.75
CA CYS A 57 -1.47 0.73 -13.63
C CYS A 57 -0.16 1.37 -14.08
N PHE A 58 0.44 0.89 -15.17
CA PHE A 58 1.66 1.50 -15.73
C PHE A 58 1.43 2.90 -16.30
N GLU A 59 0.31 3.14 -16.98
CA GLU A 59 -0.03 4.48 -17.47
C GLU A 59 -0.23 5.47 -16.32
N LYS A 60 -0.91 5.06 -15.24
CA LYS A 60 -1.03 5.87 -14.02
C LYS A 60 0.33 6.12 -13.37
N TRP A 61 1.19 5.11 -13.29
CA TRP A 61 2.53 5.26 -12.75
C TRP A 61 3.36 6.29 -13.53
N ASN A 62 3.35 6.22 -14.86
CA ASN A 62 4.02 7.20 -15.72
C ASN A 62 3.51 8.64 -15.47
N LYS A 63 2.19 8.83 -15.38
CA LYS A 63 1.61 10.14 -15.04
C LYS A 63 2.11 10.66 -13.70
N ARG A 64 2.26 9.78 -12.70
CA ARG A 64 2.83 10.16 -11.40
C ARG A 64 4.31 10.54 -11.50
N LEU A 65 5.08 9.90 -12.38
CA LEU A 65 6.46 10.30 -12.65
C LEU A 65 6.52 11.71 -13.25
N ASP A 66 5.70 11.98 -14.27
CA ASP A 66 5.60 13.31 -14.88
C ASP A 66 5.19 14.37 -13.86
N LYS A 67 4.24 14.01 -12.99
CA LYS A 67 3.80 14.89 -11.90
C LYS A 67 4.93 15.22 -10.94
N CYS A 68 5.70 14.21 -10.50
CA CYS A 68 6.87 14.37 -9.65
C CYS A 68 7.88 15.37 -10.24
N ILE A 69 8.17 15.24 -11.54
CA ILE A 69 9.05 16.17 -12.26
C ILE A 69 8.46 17.58 -12.24
N SER A 70 7.16 17.72 -12.57
CA SER A 70 6.50 19.03 -12.65
C SER A 70 6.46 19.79 -11.30
N VAL A 71 6.42 19.06 -10.19
CA VAL A 71 6.44 19.63 -8.83
C VAL A 71 7.85 19.62 -8.22
N SER A 72 8.89 19.40 -9.04
CA SER A 72 10.29 19.42 -8.61
C SER A 72 10.57 18.50 -7.40
N GLY A 73 9.93 17.33 -7.37
CA GLY A 73 10.11 16.33 -6.32
C GLY A 73 9.33 16.59 -5.03
N GLU A 74 8.47 17.62 -4.95
CA GLU A 74 7.55 17.78 -3.84
C GLU A 74 6.55 16.61 -3.75
N TYR A 75 6.15 16.27 -2.52
CA TYR A 75 5.14 15.24 -2.30
C TYR A 75 3.76 15.69 -2.80
N PHE A 76 3.08 14.82 -3.55
CA PHE A 76 1.74 15.05 -4.06
C PHE A 76 0.84 13.83 -3.81
N GLU A 77 -0.44 14.10 -3.54
CA GLU A 77 -1.46 13.08 -3.35
C GLU A 77 -2.67 13.35 -4.25
N GLY A 78 -3.28 12.28 -4.76
CA GLY A 78 -4.47 12.34 -5.60
C GLY A 78 -4.13 12.58 -7.07
N ASP A 79 -4.12 11.47 -7.81
CA ASP A 79 -4.22 11.38 -9.26
C ASP A 79 -5.22 10.26 -9.58
#